data_AF-A0A7Z9Y5G7-F1
#
_entry.id   AF-A0A7Z9Y5G7-F1
#
_cell.length_a   1.000
_cell.length_b   1.000
_cell.length_c   1.000
_cell.angle_alpha   90.00
_cell.angle_beta   90.00
_cell.angle_gamma   90.00
#
_symmetry.space_group_name_H-M   'P 1'
#
loop_
_entity.id
_entity.type
_entity.pdbx_description
1 polymer ?
#
loop_
_entity_poly.entity_id
_entity_poly.type
_entity_poly.pdbx_seq_one_letter_code
_entity_poly.pdbx_strand_id
1 'polypeptide(L)'
;MINFEIPEKVQNQMQMIHMVAEQAMRPYSRQLDEHEHERPQMFVDMTWPFTREMVKRDIKRLQKQAEENGNGASGKKGPNVALLALILMIEELSWGDAGQYLCLPHPMLGGAAVQSAGTPEQQIRFLGKFAEGDPKWGAMAITEPGAGSDNSSMRTTAILDEETHE
;
A
#
# COMPACT_ATOMS: atom_id res chain seq x y z
N MET A 1 5.59 28.42 -14.58
CA MET A 1 4.45 28.16 -15.48
C MET A 1 3.74 26.93 -14.93
N ILE A 2 2.43 27.02 -14.67
CA ILE A 2 1.64 25.87 -14.22
C ILE A 2 1.35 25.01 -15.44
N ASN A 3 1.61 23.70 -15.37
CA ASN A 3 1.31 22.73 -16.42
C ASN A 3 0.40 21.64 -15.85
N PHE A 4 -0.66 21.29 -16.58
CA PHE A 4 -1.63 20.25 -16.21
C PHE A 4 -1.48 18.98 -17.06
N GLU A 5 -0.52 18.95 -18.00
CA GLU A 5 -0.24 17.75 -18.78
C GLU A 5 0.34 16.65 -17.88
N ILE A 6 -0.23 15.46 -17.99
CA ILE A 6 0.29 14.27 -17.32
C ILE A 6 1.60 13.89 -18.01
N PRO A 7 2.72 13.76 -17.28
CA PRO A 7 3.99 13.38 -17.88
C PRO A 7 3.90 12.03 -18.61
N GLU A 8 4.55 11.91 -19.77
CA GLU A 8 4.52 10.72 -20.63
C GLU A 8 4.79 9.41 -19.87
N LYS A 9 5.78 9.43 -18.96
CA LYS A 9 6.09 8.27 -18.11
C LYS A 9 4.89 7.81 -17.28
N VAL A 10 4.10 8.74 -16.74
CA VAL A 10 2.91 8.44 -15.94
C VAL A 10 1.78 7.97 -16.87
N GLN A 11 1.61 8.58 -18.05
CA GLN A 11 0.63 8.12 -19.05
C GLN A 11 0.88 6.67 -19.48
N ASN A 12 2.13 6.31 -19.78
CA ASN A 12 2.50 4.94 -20.15
C ASN A 12 2.25 3.94 -19.01
N GLN A 13 2.45 4.36 -17.76
CA GLN A 13 2.07 3.55 -16.59
C GLN A 13 0.56 3.36 -16.51
N MET A 14 -0.23 4.41 -16.74
CA MET A 14 -1.69 4.34 -16.70
C MET A 14 -2.26 3.45 -17.79
N GLN A 15 -1.69 3.42 -19.00
CA GLN A 15 -2.13 2.50 -20.05
C GLN A 15 -2.01 1.02 -19.62
N MET A 16 -0.91 0.67 -18.94
CA MET A 16 -0.72 -0.69 -18.41
C MET A 16 -1.71 -1.01 -17.29
N ILE A 17 -1.96 -0.05 -16.38
CA ILE A 17 -2.92 -0.23 -15.28
C ILE A 17 -4.35 -0.34 -15.82
N HIS A 18 -4.70 0.47 -16.83
CA HIS A 18 -6.00 0.44 -17.48
C HIS A 18 -6.26 -0.93 -18.11
N MET A 19 -5.27 -1.53 -18.77
CA MET A 19 -5.38 -2.88 -19.30
C MET A 19 -5.64 -3.92 -18.20
N VAL A 20 -4.99 -3.79 -17.03
CA VAL A 20 -5.28 -4.66 -15.87
C VAL A 20 -6.71 -4.44 -15.37
N ALA A 21 -7.14 -3.19 -15.23
CA ALA A 21 -8.48 -2.86 -14.78
C ALA A 21 -9.56 -3.39 -15.73
N GLU A 22 -9.37 -3.22 -17.04
CA GLU A 22 -10.31 -3.65 -18.08
C GLU A 22 -10.36 -5.17 -18.23
N GLN A 23 -9.21 -5.85 -18.22
CA GLN A 23 -9.13 -7.26 -18.59
C GLN A 23 -9.15 -8.21 -17.38
N ALA A 24 -8.60 -7.78 -16.24
CA ALA A 24 -8.39 -8.65 -15.08
C ALA A 24 -9.25 -8.27 -13.86
N MET A 25 -9.92 -7.12 -13.86
CA MET A 25 -10.78 -6.69 -12.74
C MET A 25 -12.24 -6.60 -13.17
N ARG A 26 -12.56 -5.71 -14.11
CA ARG A 26 -13.93 -5.34 -14.48
C ARG A 26 -14.82 -6.53 -14.88
N PRO A 27 -14.37 -7.53 -15.66
CA PRO A 27 -15.21 -8.66 -16.07
C PRO A 27 -15.69 -9.51 -14.90
N TYR A 28 -14.96 -9.48 -13.77
CA TYR A 28 -15.26 -10.28 -12.58
C TYR A 28 -16.00 -9.47 -11.49
N SER A 29 -16.13 -8.16 -11.67
CA SER A 29 -16.71 -7.24 -10.67
C SER A 29 -18.09 -7.71 -10.18
N ARG A 30 -19.01 -7.97 -11.11
CA ARG A 30 -20.37 -8.42 -10.78
C ARG A 30 -20.39 -9.77 -10.06
N GLN A 31 -19.54 -10.71 -10.49
CA GLN A 31 -19.45 -12.01 -9.85
C GLN A 31 -18.97 -11.85 -8.41
N LEU A 32 -17.92 -11.07 -8.17
CA LEU A 32 -17.35 -10.86 -6.84
C LEU A 32 -18.28 -10.10 -5.91
N ASP A 33 -19.05 -9.14 -6.44
CA ASP A 33 -20.13 -8.45 -5.71
C ASP A 33 -21.20 -9.43 -5.22
N GLU A 34 -21.61 -10.39 -6.06
CA GLU A 34 -22.56 -11.45 -5.65
C GLU A 34 -21.96 -12.47 -4.68
N HIS A 35 -20.63 -12.51 -4.53
CA HIS A 35 -19.88 -13.41 -3.67
C HIS A 35 -19.00 -12.64 -2.66
N GLU A 36 -19.59 -11.67 -1.94
CA GLU A 36 -18.89 -10.68 -1.08
C GLU A 36 -17.84 -11.25 -0.09
N HIS A 37 -17.93 -12.53 0.28
CA HIS A 37 -17.04 -13.19 1.24
C HIS A 37 -15.91 -13.98 0.59
N GLU A 38 -15.88 -14.06 -0.73
CA GLU A 38 -14.82 -14.68 -1.49
C GLU A 38 -13.73 -13.65 -1.81
N ARG A 39 -12.47 -14.04 -1.62
CA ARG A 39 -11.36 -13.18 -2.04
C ARG A 39 -11.22 -13.28 -3.56
N PRO A 40 -10.89 -12.18 -4.25
CA PRO A 40 -10.59 -12.21 -5.68
C PRO A 40 -9.23 -12.88 -5.91
N GLN A 41 -9.18 -14.21 -5.82
CA GLN A 41 -7.94 -14.98 -5.75
C GLN A 41 -7.04 -14.75 -6.96
N MET A 42 -7.63 -14.71 -8.16
CA MET A 42 -6.89 -14.42 -9.40
C MET A 42 -6.20 -13.04 -9.34
N PHE A 43 -6.90 -12.02 -8.83
CA PHE A 43 -6.33 -10.68 -8.68
C PHE A 43 -5.20 -10.66 -7.64
N VAL A 44 -5.38 -11.36 -6.52
CA VAL A 44 -4.36 -11.50 -5.46
C VAL A 44 -3.11 -12.20 -6.01
N ASP A 45 -3.26 -13.33 -6.69
CA ASP A 45 -2.15 -14.11 -7.24
C ASP A 45 -1.40 -13.35 -8.32
N MET A 46 -2.12 -12.62 -9.17
CA MET A 46 -1.54 -11.78 -10.21
C MET A 46 -0.73 -10.62 -9.62
N THR A 47 -1.25 -9.96 -8.57
CA THR A 47 -0.66 -8.73 -8.02
C THR A 47 0.43 -8.97 -6.97
N TRP A 48 0.38 -10.08 -6.24
CA TRP A 48 1.31 -10.37 -5.15
C TRP A 48 2.80 -10.35 -5.55
N PRO A 49 3.23 -10.93 -6.69
CA PRO A 49 4.62 -10.84 -7.13
C PRO A 49 5.10 -9.39 -7.32
N PHE A 50 4.23 -8.50 -7.81
CA PHE A 50 4.56 -7.09 -7.99
C PHE A 50 4.71 -6.37 -6.66
N THR A 51 3.80 -6.63 -5.70
CA THR A 51 3.96 -6.10 -4.32
C THR A 51 5.28 -6.54 -3.73
N ARG A 52 5.61 -7.84 -3.83
CA ARG A 52 6.85 -8.38 -3.25
C ARG A 52 8.08 -7.69 -3.81
N GLU A 53 8.17 -7.55 -5.13
CA GLU A 53 9.32 -6.89 -5.76
C GLU A 53 9.40 -5.40 -5.44
N MET A 54 8.25 -4.72 -5.34
CA MET A 54 8.19 -3.33 -4.90
C MET A 54 8.71 -3.18 -3.47
N VAL A 55 8.19 -3.97 -2.54
CA VAL A 55 8.61 -3.97 -1.13
C VAL A 55 10.09 -4.33 -1.01
N LYS A 56 10.59 -5.35 -1.71
CA LYS A 56 12.03 -5.69 -1.71
C LYS A 56 12.90 -4.50 -2.10
N ARG A 57 12.50 -3.75 -3.13
CA ARG A 57 13.25 -2.57 -3.57
C ARG A 57 13.23 -1.47 -2.52
N ASP A 58 12.08 -1.24 -1.89
CA ASP A 58 11.94 -0.21 -0.86
C ASP A 58 12.74 -0.56 0.40
N ILE A 59 12.75 -1.84 0.80
CA ILE A 59 13.56 -2.34 1.91
C ILE A 59 15.06 -2.19 1.62
N LYS A 60 15.52 -2.57 0.43
CA LYS A 60 16.92 -2.37 0.02
C LYS A 60 17.33 -0.90 0.08
N ARG A 61 16.42 0.00 -0.30
CA ARG A 61 16.66 1.45 -0.20
C ARG A 61 16.76 1.90 1.26
N LEU A 62 15.87 1.44 2.12
CA LEU A 62 15.90 1.76 3.56
C LEU A 62 17.17 1.24 4.23
N GLN A 63 17.59 0.01 3.94
CA GLN A 63 18.84 -0.58 4.43
C GLN A 63 20.04 0.28 4.05
N LYS A 64 20.15 0.65 2.78
CA LYS A 64 21.22 1.55 2.30
C LYS A 64 21.21 2.90 3.01
N GLN A 65 20.03 3.48 3.24
CA GLN A 65 19.90 4.77 3.93
C GLN A 65 20.30 4.69 5.41
N ALA A 66 20.02 3.56 6.07
CA ALA A 66 20.43 3.31 7.45
C ALA A 66 21.96 3.15 7.57
N GLU A 67 22.60 2.49 6.60
CA GLU A 67 24.06 2.33 6.55
C GLU A 67 24.81 3.65 6.26
N GLU A 68 24.24 4.54 5.43
CA GLU A 68 24.90 5.76 4.97
C GLU A 68 24.72 6.99 5.90
N ASN A 69 24.24 6.82 7.14
CA ASN A 69 23.99 7.92 8.10
C ASN A 69 23.24 9.13 7.46
N GLY A 70 22.12 8.87 6.77
CA GLY A 70 21.07 9.86 6.52
C GLY A 70 21.33 10.98 5.50
N ASN A 71 22.53 11.16 4.95
CA ASN A 71 22.82 12.29 4.06
C ASN A 71 22.61 12.02 2.55
N GLY A 72 22.02 10.88 2.20
CA GLY A 72 21.80 10.46 0.82
C GLY A 72 20.50 10.95 0.16
N ALA A 73 20.02 12.15 0.46
CA ALA A 73 18.94 12.76 -0.35
C ALA A 73 19.52 13.27 -1.68
N SER A 74 19.87 12.34 -2.58
CA SER A 74 20.06 12.67 -3.99
C SER A 74 18.70 13.11 -4.56
N GLY A 75 18.40 14.41 -4.39
CA GLY A 75 17.21 15.03 -4.95
C GLY A 75 17.24 14.82 -6.46
N LYS A 76 16.43 13.86 -6.95
CA LYS A 76 16.21 13.72 -8.39
C LYS A 76 15.73 15.07 -8.89
N LYS A 77 16.49 15.69 -9.80
CA LYS A 77 16.10 16.95 -10.44
C LYS A 77 14.81 16.70 -11.23
N GLY A 78 13.74 17.43 -10.89
CA GLY A 78 12.45 17.37 -11.56
C GLY A 78 11.26 17.41 -10.58
N PRO A 79 10.04 17.65 -11.07
CA PRO A 79 8.85 17.57 -10.25
C PRO A 79 8.67 16.15 -9.69
N ASN A 80 8.35 16.04 -8.40
CA ASN A 80 8.02 14.76 -7.79
C ASN A 80 6.61 14.35 -8.24
N VAL A 81 6.55 13.42 -9.19
CA VAL A 81 5.29 12.91 -9.76
C VAL A 81 4.80 11.64 -9.07
N ALA A 82 5.45 11.19 -7.99
CA ALA A 82 5.11 9.94 -7.33
C ALA A 82 3.68 9.96 -6.77
N LEU A 83 3.27 11.06 -6.14
CA LEU A 83 1.91 11.21 -5.63
C LEU A 83 0.88 11.28 -6.76
N LEU A 84 1.17 11.98 -7.86
CA LEU A 84 0.29 12.01 -9.03
C LEU A 84 0.12 10.60 -9.63
N ALA A 85 1.22 9.87 -9.82
CA ALA A 85 1.17 8.50 -10.31
C ALA A 85 0.38 7.57 -9.38
N LEU A 86 0.50 7.76 -8.05
CA LEU A 86 -0.29 7.01 -7.07
C LEU A 86 -1.78 7.33 -7.19
N ILE A 87 -2.16 8.61 -7.29
CA ILE A 87 -3.56 9.03 -7.43
C ILE A 87 -4.18 8.40 -8.68
N LEU A 88 -3.52 8.55 -9.84
CA LEU A 88 -4.03 8.01 -11.10
C LEU A 88 -4.08 6.47 -11.09
N MET A 89 -3.11 5.80 -10.47
CA MET A 89 -3.15 4.35 -10.30
C MET A 89 -4.38 3.92 -9.49
N ILE A 90 -4.67 4.61 -8.37
CA ILE A 90 -5.85 4.31 -7.54
C ILE A 90 -7.13 4.57 -8.33
N GLU A 91 -7.20 5.67 -9.08
CA GLU A 91 -8.34 6.01 -9.93
C GLU A 91 -8.60 4.92 -10.98
N GLU A 92 -7.59 4.51 -11.75
CA GLU A 92 -7.73 3.48 -12.79
C GLU A 92 -8.09 2.10 -12.22
N LEU A 93 -7.47 1.69 -11.10
CA LEU A 93 -7.83 0.42 -10.45
C LEU A 93 -9.26 0.48 -9.88
N SER A 94 -9.67 1.61 -9.32
CA SER A 94 -11.04 1.82 -8.81
C SER A 94 -12.06 1.88 -9.95
N TRP A 95 -11.67 2.39 -11.12
CA TRP A 95 -12.48 2.29 -12.34
C TRP A 95 -12.73 0.82 -12.68
N GLY A 96 -11.71 -0.03 -12.59
CA GLY A 96 -11.83 -1.48 -12.74
C GLY A 96 -12.81 -2.10 -11.75
N ASP A 97 -12.47 -2.01 -10.46
CA ASP A 97 -13.32 -2.40 -9.33
C ASP A 97 -12.69 -1.95 -8.00
N ALA A 98 -13.40 -1.11 -7.24
CA ALA A 98 -12.90 -0.58 -5.96
C ALA A 98 -12.75 -1.64 -4.86
N GLY A 99 -13.63 -2.64 -4.81
CA GLY A 99 -13.56 -3.73 -3.82
C GLY A 99 -12.36 -4.64 -4.06
N GLN A 100 -12.11 -4.99 -5.32
CA GLN A 100 -10.92 -5.74 -5.72
C GLN A 100 -9.64 -4.96 -5.45
N TYR A 101 -9.59 -3.67 -5.77
CA TYR A 101 -8.46 -2.82 -5.43
C TYR A 101 -8.17 -2.84 -3.92
N LEU A 102 -9.20 -2.73 -3.07
CA LEU A 102 -9.06 -2.80 -1.62
C LEU A 102 -8.61 -4.20 -1.13
N CYS A 103 -8.75 -5.24 -1.95
CA CYS A 103 -8.22 -6.58 -1.69
C CYS A 103 -6.75 -6.77 -2.10
N LEU A 104 -6.06 -5.74 -2.63
CA LEU A 104 -4.65 -5.83 -3.03
C LEU A 104 -3.78 -6.28 -1.82
N PRO A 105 -3.00 -7.37 -1.96
CA PRO A 105 -2.09 -7.82 -0.90
C PRO A 105 -0.92 -6.84 -0.78
N HIS A 106 -1.03 -5.89 0.15
CA HIS A 106 -0.08 -4.79 0.35
C HIS A 106 -0.15 -4.28 1.81
N PRO A 107 0.92 -3.68 2.37
CA PRO A 107 0.89 -3.08 3.71
C PRO A 107 -0.18 -2.00 3.92
N MET A 108 -0.55 -1.28 2.85
CA MET A 108 -1.56 -0.21 2.84
C MET A 108 -1.48 0.72 4.06
N LEU A 109 -2.60 1.11 4.67
CA LEU A 109 -2.65 2.03 5.80
C LEU A 109 -1.89 1.50 7.03
N GLY A 110 -1.89 0.18 7.25
CA GLY A 110 -1.08 -0.43 8.32
C GLY A 110 0.42 -0.21 8.10
N GLY A 111 0.87 -0.32 6.85
CA GLY A 111 2.24 -0.01 6.46
C GLY A 111 2.57 1.48 6.55
N ALA A 112 1.63 2.35 6.17
CA ALA A 112 1.80 3.80 6.29
C ALA A 112 2.02 4.24 7.74
N ALA A 113 1.32 3.62 8.70
CA ALA A 113 1.55 3.87 10.13
C ALA A 113 2.98 3.48 10.56
N VAL A 114 3.48 2.31 10.12
CA VAL A 114 4.85 1.87 10.37
C VAL A 114 5.88 2.77 9.70
N GLN A 115 5.65 3.21 8.45
CA GLN A 115 6.54 4.13 7.74
C GLN A 115 6.60 5.50 8.42
N SER A 116 5.50 5.96 9.00
CA SER A 116 5.41 7.28 9.63
C SER A 116 6.02 7.32 11.03
N ALA A 117 5.84 6.27 11.84
CA ALA A 117 6.18 6.28 13.26
C ALA A 117 7.33 5.33 13.62
N GLY A 118 7.65 4.36 12.77
CA GLY A 118 8.64 3.33 13.05
C GLY A 118 10.08 3.78 12.79
N THR A 119 11.02 3.28 13.60
CA THR A 119 12.46 3.38 13.34
C THR A 119 12.83 2.65 12.03
N PRO A 120 13.98 2.95 11.39
CA PRO A 120 14.43 2.21 10.22
C PRO A 120 14.43 0.68 10.42
N GLU A 121 14.85 0.22 11.59
CA GLU A 121 14.88 -1.20 11.96
C GLU A 121 13.46 -1.78 12.05
N GLN A 122 12.52 -1.04 12.65
CA GLN A 122 11.11 -1.42 12.72
C GLN A 122 10.48 -1.46 11.32
N GLN A 123 10.75 -0.47 10.47
CA GLN A 123 10.26 -0.44 9.09
C GLN A 123 10.77 -1.65 8.31
N ILE A 124 12.06 -1.96 8.40
CA ILE A 124 12.65 -3.14 7.75
C ILE A 124 12.01 -4.42 8.29
N ARG A 125 11.90 -4.57 9.61
CA ARG A 125 11.35 -5.77 10.26
C ARG A 125 9.88 -6.01 9.91
N PHE A 126 9.03 -4.98 9.95
CA PHE A 126 7.59 -5.14 9.77
C PHE A 126 7.19 -5.12 8.30
N LEU A 127 7.74 -4.22 7.49
CA LEU A 127 7.38 -4.09 6.07
C LEU A 127 8.11 -5.14 5.22
N GLY A 128 9.31 -5.58 5.63
CA GLY A 128 10.06 -6.63 4.94
C GLY A 128 9.29 -7.95 4.84
N LYS A 129 8.37 -8.23 5.75
CA LYS A 129 7.49 -9.41 5.70
C LYS A 129 6.63 -9.48 4.43
N PHE A 130 6.37 -8.33 3.79
CA PHE A 130 5.61 -8.26 2.55
C PHE A 130 6.45 -8.57 1.29
N ALA A 131 7.74 -8.87 1.44
CA ALA A 131 8.62 -9.34 0.37
C ALA A 131 8.71 -10.87 0.25
N GLU A 132 8.11 -11.60 1.19
CA GLU A 132 8.37 -13.03 1.44
C GLU A 132 7.08 -13.83 1.57
N GLY A 133 7.13 -15.14 1.29
CA GLY A 133 6.02 -16.09 1.49
C GLY A 133 4.73 -15.75 0.74
N ASP A 134 3.62 -16.20 1.32
CA ASP A 134 2.26 -16.05 0.79
C ASP A 134 1.75 -14.59 0.88
N PRO A 135 0.69 -14.21 0.12
CA PRO A 135 0.08 -12.89 0.17
C PRO A 135 -0.29 -12.43 1.59
N LYS A 136 -0.06 -11.14 1.88
CA LYS A 136 -0.33 -10.52 3.20
C LYS A 136 -0.97 -9.16 3.04
N TRP A 137 -1.73 -8.77 4.06
CA TRP A 137 -2.42 -7.48 4.12
C TRP A 137 -2.05 -6.75 5.40
N GLY A 138 -1.71 -5.47 5.28
CA GLY A 138 -1.64 -4.59 6.44
C GLY A 138 -3.00 -3.97 6.70
N ALA A 139 -3.34 -3.83 7.98
CA ALA A 139 -4.58 -3.21 8.44
C ALA A 139 -4.27 -2.11 9.45
N MET A 140 -5.11 -1.09 9.48
CA MET A 140 -5.10 -0.06 10.51
C MET A 140 -6.38 -0.21 11.34
N ALA A 141 -6.26 -0.82 12.51
CA ALA A 141 -7.38 -1.12 13.40
C ALA A 141 -7.64 0.06 14.35
N ILE A 142 -8.34 1.10 13.85
CA ILE A 142 -8.73 2.28 14.65
C ILE A 142 -10.20 2.22 15.06
N THR A 143 -11.09 1.82 14.14
CA THR A 143 -12.53 1.92 14.33
C THR A 143 -13.07 0.84 15.25
N GLU A 144 -13.97 1.24 16.15
CA GLU A 144 -14.67 0.35 17.10
C GLU A 144 -16.19 0.54 16.99
N PRO A 145 -17.04 -0.39 17.50
CA PRO A 145 -18.50 -0.27 17.46
C PRO A 145 -19.06 1.05 18.02
N GLY A 146 -18.32 1.72 18.91
CA GLY A 146 -18.69 3.02 19.49
C GLY A 146 -17.75 4.19 19.16
N ALA A 147 -16.72 3.98 18.34
CA ALA A 147 -15.70 5.01 18.03
C ALA A 147 -15.38 5.01 16.52
N GLY A 148 -15.89 6.03 15.83
CA GLY A 148 -15.69 6.26 14.39
C GLY A 148 -15.16 7.66 14.12
N SER A 149 -16.05 8.64 13.93
CA SER A 149 -15.67 10.05 13.74
C SER A 149 -14.92 10.62 14.95
N ASP A 150 -15.31 10.21 16.15
CA ASP A 150 -14.57 10.48 17.38
C ASP A 150 -13.74 9.24 17.76
N ASN A 151 -12.51 9.19 17.26
CA ASN A 151 -11.56 8.12 17.60
C ASN A 151 -10.99 8.26 19.01
N SER A 152 -11.14 9.41 19.66
CA SER A 152 -10.65 9.62 21.04
C SER A 152 -11.51 8.88 22.07
N SER A 153 -12.75 8.52 21.69
CA SER A 153 -13.67 7.69 22.46
C SER A 153 -13.40 6.18 22.36
N MET A 154 -12.24 5.76 21.81
CA MET A 154 -11.86 4.35 21.75
C MET A 154 -11.77 3.71 23.13
N ARG A 155 -12.09 2.41 23.20
CA ARG A 155 -12.12 1.62 24.44
C ARG A 155 -11.03 0.56 24.48
N THR A 156 -10.39 0.24 23.36
CA THR A 156 -9.21 -0.61 23.32
C THR A 156 -8.08 0.08 24.08
N THR A 157 -7.54 -0.60 25.09
CA THR A 157 -6.43 -0.10 25.91
C THR A 157 -5.24 -1.04 25.82
N ALA A 158 -4.03 -0.48 25.81
CA ALA A 158 -2.79 -1.21 26.03
C ALA A 158 -2.16 -0.70 27.33
N ILE A 159 -1.92 -1.60 28.28
CA ILE A 159 -1.28 -1.30 29.57
C ILE A 159 0.01 -2.09 29.60
N LEU A 160 1.13 -1.41 29.90
CA LEU A 160 2.44 -2.03 30.01
C LEU A 160 2.44 -3.05 31.16
N ASP A 161 2.81 -4.28 30.85
CA ASP A 161 3.19 -5.28 31.83
C ASP A 161 4.67 -5.06 32.20
N GLU A 162 4.93 -4.65 33.44
CA GLU A 162 6.29 -4.34 33.92
C GLU A 162 7.16 -5.60 34.11
N GLU A 163 6.57 -6.79 34.23
CA GLU A 163 7.33 -8.04 34.40
C GLU A 163 7.86 -8.54 33.05
N THR A 164 7.01 -8.47 32.03
CA THR A 164 7.36 -8.95 30.68
C THR A 164 7.89 -7.84 29.77
N HIS A 165 7.71 -6.57 30.16
CA HIS A 165 7.95 -5.38 29.33
C HIS A 165 7.17 -5.39 28.00
N GLU A 166 5.94 -5.93 28.02
CA GLU A 166 5.02 -6.02 26.87
C GLU A 166 3.75 -5.18 27.04
#